data_AF-A0A1Z9HXJ2-F1
#
_entry.id   AF-A0A1Z9HXJ2-F1
#
_cell.length_a   1.000
_cell.length_b   1.000
_cell.length_c   1.000
_cell.angle_alpha   90.00
_cell.angle_beta   90.00
_cell.angle_gamma   90.00
#
_symmetry.space_group_name_H-M   'P 1'
#
loop_
_entity.id
_entity.type
_entity.pdbx_description
1 polymer ?
#
loop_
_entity_poly.entity_id
_entity_poly.type
_entity_poly.pdbx_seq_one_letter_code
_entity_poly.pdbx_strand_id
1 'polypeptide(L)'
;MVEKIIFTYKFNTLPNIEPLKDECKVWLTTILDKYDPNKGSKAFSYFSVITKHWFIHKLKKNSNKTKKEISYDSLIKESDYQELIVRQEGYCELREQKEFWTSLLREIDRWNSINLKDNEKRVIEAIKVLLNSADDIEIFNKKAIYLYLREITGLNTKQVVNNLNKLRQKYSLFKVKWNRGDYDRM
;
A
#
# COMPACT_ATOMS: atom_id res chain seq x y z
N MET A 1 -20.42 -6.81 19.40
CA MET A 1 -19.01 -6.34 19.34
C MET A 1 -18.46 -6.39 17.92
N VAL A 2 -18.41 -7.56 17.28
CA VAL A 2 -17.89 -7.77 15.91
C VAL A 2 -18.53 -6.82 14.89
N GLU A 3 -19.86 -6.69 14.90
CA GLU A 3 -20.59 -5.77 14.02
C GLU A 3 -20.12 -4.32 14.18
N LYS A 4 -19.99 -3.84 15.42
CA LYS A 4 -19.51 -2.48 15.69
C LYS A 4 -18.11 -2.26 15.10
N ILE A 5 -17.23 -3.26 15.14
CA ILE A 5 -15.89 -3.19 14.53
C ILE A 5 -15.99 -3.17 13.01
N ILE A 6 -16.84 -4.01 12.40
CA ILE A 6 -17.07 -4.03 10.95
C ILE A 6 -17.49 -2.64 10.45
N PHE A 7 -18.46 -2.00 11.11
CA PHE A 7 -18.92 -0.66 10.73
C PHE A 7 -17.89 0.42 11.02
N THR A 8 -17.25 0.40 12.19
CA THR A 8 -16.25 1.43 12.57
C THR A 8 -15.06 1.48 11.61
N TYR A 9 -14.61 0.31 11.15
CA TYR A 9 -13.46 0.18 10.25
C TYR A 9 -13.84 0.03 8.77
N LYS A 10 -15.13 0.22 8.42
CA LYS A 10 -15.65 0.14 7.04
C LYS A 10 -15.35 -1.18 6.33
N PHE A 11 -15.38 -2.30 7.06
CA PHE A 11 -15.26 -3.64 6.45
C PHE A 11 -16.56 -4.09 5.75
N ASN A 12 -17.65 -3.33 5.90
CA ASN A 12 -18.94 -3.59 5.26
C ASN A 12 -18.97 -3.40 3.74
N THR A 13 -17.94 -2.79 3.15
CA THR A 13 -17.84 -2.63 1.69
C THR A 13 -17.39 -3.90 0.96
N LEU A 14 -17.15 -4.98 1.70
CA LEU A 14 -16.67 -6.25 1.14
C LEU A 14 -17.85 -7.14 0.72
N PRO A 15 -17.81 -7.76 -0.49
CA PRO A 15 -18.91 -8.56 -1.01
C PRO A 15 -19.23 -9.80 -0.14
N ASN A 16 -18.27 -10.30 0.64
CA ASN A 16 -18.42 -11.50 1.47
C ASN A 16 -18.46 -11.19 2.97
N ILE A 17 -18.96 -10.02 3.38
CA ILE A 17 -18.87 -9.59 4.78
C ILE A 17 -19.74 -10.42 5.76
N GLU A 18 -20.94 -10.84 5.35
CA GLU A 18 -21.83 -11.64 6.22
C GLU A 18 -21.22 -13.02 6.57
N PRO A 19 -20.71 -13.81 5.61
CA PRO A 19 -19.98 -15.05 5.94
C PRO A 19 -18.74 -14.81 6.82
N LEU A 20 -17.96 -13.76 6.55
CA LEU A 20 -16.76 -13.43 7.33
C LEU A 20 -17.09 -13.01 8.77
N LYS A 21 -18.24 -12.36 8.96
CA LYS A 21 -18.73 -11.96 10.28
C LYS A 21 -19.06 -13.19 11.12
N ASP A 22 -19.73 -14.18 10.54
CA ASP A 22 -20.07 -15.42 11.26
C ASP A 22 -18.84 -16.29 11.50
N GLU A 23 -17.93 -16.40 10.53
CA GLU A 23 -16.62 -17.05 10.72
C GLU A 23 -15.84 -16.39 11.86
N CYS A 24 -15.85 -15.06 11.96
CA CYS A 24 -15.19 -14.34 13.03
C CYS A 24 -15.80 -14.62 14.41
N LYS A 25 -17.14 -14.75 14.50
CA LYS A 25 -17.80 -15.09 15.78
C LYS A 25 -17.41 -16.49 16.23
N VAL A 26 -17.44 -17.47 15.33
CA VAL A 26 -17.01 -18.85 15.62
C VAL A 26 -15.54 -18.87 16.01
N TRP A 27 -14.69 -18.15 15.30
CA TRP A 27 -13.27 -18.10 15.65
C TRP A 27 -13.03 -17.47 17.03
N LEU A 28 -13.78 -16.43 17.38
CA LEU A 28 -13.68 -15.81 18.71
C LEU A 28 -14.00 -16.80 19.83
N THR A 29 -14.97 -17.71 19.65
CA THR A 29 -15.27 -18.73 20.68
C THR A 29 -14.09 -19.69 20.90
N THR A 30 -13.31 -19.99 19.86
CA THR A 30 -12.13 -20.88 19.94
C THR A 30 -10.92 -20.28 20.67
N ILE A 31 -10.93 -18.97 20.94
CA ILE A 31 -9.81 -18.27 21.59
C ILE A 31 -10.21 -17.61 22.92
N LEU A 32 -11.42 -17.93 23.42
CA LEU A 32 -11.92 -17.39 24.69
C LEU A 32 -11.03 -17.80 25.87
N ASP A 33 -10.54 -19.04 25.85
CA ASP A 33 -9.65 -19.65 26.83
C ASP A 33 -8.28 -18.95 26.92
N LYS A 34 -7.84 -18.30 25.84
CA LYS A 34 -6.56 -17.56 25.79
C LYS A 34 -6.60 -16.22 26.52
N TYR A 35 -7.77 -15.75 26.93
CA TYR A 35 -7.91 -14.50 27.66
C TYR A 35 -7.66 -14.72 29.16
N ASP A 36 -6.69 -13.97 29.69
CA ASP A 36 -6.34 -14.00 31.11
C ASP A 36 -6.77 -12.68 31.79
N PRO A 37 -7.76 -12.71 32.70
CA PRO A 37 -8.21 -11.53 33.44
C PRO A 37 -7.11 -10.89 34.31
N ASN A 38 -6.11 -11.67 34.74
CA ASN A 38 -5.07 -11.20 35.65
C ASN A 38 -4.05 -10.28 34.96
N LYS A 39 -4.03 -10.25 33.61
CA LYS A 39 -3.15 -9.39 32.81
C LYS A 39 -3.61 -7.93 32.73
N GLY A 40 -4.69 -7.56 33.42
CA GLY A 40 -5.16 -6.17 33.56
C GLY A 40 -5.84 -5.57 32.33
N SER A 41 -5.87 -6.26 31.19
CA SER A 41 -6.63 -5.84 30.01
C SER A 41 -8.09 -6.25 30.11
N LYS A 42 -9.04 -5.30 29.95
CA LYS A 42 -10.47 -5.62 29.88
C LYS A 42 -10.78 -6.53 28.69
N ALA A 43 -11.62 -7.55 28.89
CA ALA A 43 -12.01 -8.53 27.87
C ALA A 43 -12.47 -7.87 26.57
N PHE A 44 -13.36 -6.87 26.67
CA PHE A 44 -13.84 -6.14 25.49
C PHE A 44 -12.70 -5.50 24.69
N SER A 45 -11.72 -4.88 25.36
CA SER A 45 -10.57 -4.26 24.72
C SER A 45 -9.67 -5.29 24.04
N TYR A 46 -9.38 -6.40 24.74
CA TYR A 46 -8.56 -7.50 24.22
C TYR A 46 -9.18 -8.11 22.95
N PHE A 47 -10.43 -8.54 23.03
CA PHE A 47 -11.12 -9.16 21.89
C PHE A 47 -11.36 -8.16 20.75
N SER A 48 -11.56 -6.87 21.04
CA SER A 48 -11.67 -5.86 19.98
C SER A 48 -10.40 -5.70 19.15
N VAL A 49 -9.24 -5.69 19.82
CA VAL A 49 -7.93 -5.61 19.15
C VAL A 49 -7.71 -6.84 18.27
N ILE A 50 -7.95 -8.03 18.80
CA ILE A 50 -7.71 -9.28 18.09
C ILE A 50 -8.69 -9.45 16.91
N THR A 51 -9.97 -9.13 17.10
CA THR A 51 -10.99 -9.14 16.03
C THR A 51 -10.55 -8.27 14.84
N LYS A 52 -10.05 -7.06 15.10
CA LYS A 52 -9.52 -6.18 14.05
C LYS A 52 -8.36 -6.81 13.29
N HIS A 53 -7.39 -7.40 14.00
CA HIS A 53 -6.24 -8.05 13.37
C HIS A 53 -6.66 -9.25 12.51
N TRP A 54 -7.63 -10.03 12.97
CA TRP A 54 -8.17 -11.16 12.23
C TRP A 54 -8.77 -10.75 10.87
N PHE A 55 -9.60 -9.71 10.84
CA PHE A 55 -10.18 -9.17 9.60
C PHE A 55 -9.09 -8.67 8.64
N ILE A 56 -8.09 -7.92 9.14
CA ILE A 56 -6.97 -7.44 8.32
C ILE A 56 -6.21 -8.61 7.69
N HIS A 57 -5.96 -9.67 8.46
CA HIS A 57 -5.24 -10.84 7.96
C HIS A 57 -6.06 -11.61 6.92
N LYS A 58 -7.36 -11.83 7.14
CA LYS A 58 -8.24 -12.46 6.15
C LYS A 58 -8.31 -11.67 4.85
N LEU A 59 -8.38 -10.35 4.92
CA LEU A 59 -8.40 -9.49 3.74
C LEU A 59 -7.13 -9.60 2.90
N LYS A 60 -5.96 -9.59 3.55
CA LYS A 60 -4.68 -9.78 2.87
C LYS A 60 -4.59 -11.16 2.20
N LYS A 61 -5.01 -12.22 2.92
CA LYS A 61 -5.03 -13.57 2.36
C LYS A 61 -5.99 -13.69 1.17
N ASN A 62 -7.16 -13.07 1.24
CA ASN A 62 -8.13 -13.08 0.15
C ASN A 62 -7.63 -12.31 -1.08
N SER A 63 -7.07 -11.10 -0.90
CA SER A 63 -6.47 -10.34 -1.99
C SER A 63 -5.33 -11.09 -2.69
N ASN A 64 -4.45 -11.75 -1.92
CA ASN A 64 -3.38 -12.57 -2.47
C ASN A 64 -3.90 -13.82 -3.19
N LYS A 65 -5.02 -14.39 -2.74
CA LYS A 65 -5.68 -15.53 -3.38
C LYS A 65 -6.35 -15.11 -4.69
N THR A 66 -7.12 -14.02 -4.70
CA THR A 66 -7.75 -13.45 -5.90
C THR A 66 -6.74 -13.07 -6.98
N LYS A 67 -5.57 -12.52 -6.60
CA LYS A 67 -4.48 -12.23 -7.55
C LYS A 67 -3.86 -13.50 -8.16
N LYS A 68 -3.87 -14.62 -7.44
CA LYS A 68 -3.33 -15.91 -7.88
C LYS A 68 -4.35 -16.77 -8.63
N GLU A 69 -5.64 -16.58 -8.36
CA GLU A 69 -6.76 -17.35 -8.92
C GLU A 69 -7.55 -16.54 -9.96
N ILE A 70 -6.86 -15.81 -10.85
CA ILE A 70 -7.51 -15.34 -12.08
C ILE A 70 -7.94 -16.59 -12.85
N SER A 71 -9.23 -16.85 -12.85
CA SER A 71 -9.85 -18.06 -13.39
C SER A 71 -9.73 -18.10 -14.92
N TYR A 72 -9.35 -19.25 -15.48
CA TYR A 72 -9.37 -19.50 -16.93
C TYR A 72 -10.75 -19.21 -17.57
N ASP A 73 -11.83 -19.27 -16.79
CA ASP A 73 -13.19 -19.00 -17.24
C ASP A 73 -13.46 -17.50 -17.50
N SER A 74 -12.65 -16.59 -16.95
CA SER A 74 -12.72 -15.15 -17.29
C SER A 74 -12.00 -14.83 -18.61
N LEU A 75 -11.03 -15.66 -19.03
CA LEU A 75 -10.29 -15.48 -20.28
C LEU A 75 -11.09 -15.94 -21.51
N ILE A 76 -12.05 -16.86 -21.34
CA ILE A 76 -12.76 -17.49 -22.46
C ILE A 76 -14.00 -16.68 -22.92
N LYS A 77 -14.60 -15.87 -22.04
CA LYS A 77 -15.79 -15.05 -22.36
C LYS A 77 -15.50 -13.72 -23.08
N GLU A 78 -14.23 -13.36 -23.24
CA GLU A 78 -13.80 -12.09 -23.88
C GLU A 78 -13.54 -12.22 -25.40
N SER A 79 -13.81 -13.38 -26.02
CA SER A 79 -13.23 -13.69 -27.33
C SER A 79 -13.85 -13.01 -28.55
N ASP A 80 -15.02 -12.36 -28.50
CA ASP A 80 -15.60 -11.80 -29.71
C ASP A 80 -16.09 -10.35 -29.53
N TYR A 81 -15.37 -9.42 -30.18
CA TYR A 81 -15.66 -8.00 -30.44
C TYR A 81 -15.32 -6.92 -29.39
N GLN A 82 -15.23 -7.20 -28.09
CA GLN A 82 -14.87 -6.16 -27.09
C GLN A 82 -13.35 -5.93 -26.97
N GLU A 83 -12.52 -6.93 -27.27
CA GLU A 83 -11.05 -6.86 -27.10
C GLU A 83 -10.37 -5.81 -28.01
N LEU A 84 -10.97 -5.48 -29.16
CA LEU A 84 -10.43 -4.45 -30.06
C LEU A 84 -10.67 -3.02 -29.55
N ILE A 85 -11.73 -2.80 -28.77
CA ILE A 85 -12.08 -1.48 -28.22
C ILE A 85 -11.39 -1.26 -26.86
N VAL A 86 -11.27 -2.30 -26.04
CA VAL A 86 -10.66 -2.24 -24.69
C VAL A 86 -9.14 -2.06 -24.72
N ARG A 87 -8.43 -2.54 -25.75
CA ARG A 87 -6.96 -2.32 -25.87
C ARG A 87 -6.57 -0.84 -26.00
N GLN A 88 -7.49 0.01 -26.45
CA GLN A 88 -7.20 1.43 -26.66
C GLN A 88 -7.41 2.27 -25.39
N GLU A 89 -8.35 1.88 -24.53
CA GLU A 89 -8.61 2.54 -23.23
C GLU A 89 -7.45 2.32 -22.24
N GLY A 90 -6.82 1.13 -22.24
CA GLY A 90 -5.68 0.85 -21.37
C GLY A 90 -4.33 1.43 -21.84
N TYR A 91 -4.12 1.60 -23.15
CA TYR A 91 -2.83 2.07 -23.67
C TYR A 91 -2.51 3.50 -23.23
N CYS A 92 -3.50 4.40 -23.29
CA CYS A 92 -3.33 5.79 -22.88
C CYS A 92 -3.01 5.90 -21.38
N GLU A 93 -3.71 5.15 -20.53
CA GLU A 93 -3.46 5.12 -19.09
C GLU A 93 -2.10 4.52 -18.73
N LEU A 94 -1.72 3.39 -19.36
CA LEU A 94 -0.42 2.77 -19.17
C LEU A 94 0.71 3.68 -19.63
N ARG A 95 0.52 4.38 -20.75
CA ARG A 95 1.47 5.35 -21.27
C ARG A 95 1.61 6.54 -20.33
N GLU A 96 0.50 7.13 -19.86
CA GLU A 96 0.53 8.26 -18.93
C GLU A 96 1.22 7.86 -17.61
N GLN A 97 0.94 6.66 -17.09
CA GLN A 97 1.64 6.13 -15.91
C GLN A 97 3.14 5.99 -16.17
N LYS A 98 3.53 5.42 -17.32
CA LYS A 98 4.94 5.25 -17.67
C LYS A 98 5.65 6.60 -17.83
N GLU A 99 5.02 7.57 -18.49
CA GLU A 99 5.53 8.93 -18.65
C GLU A 99 5.68 9.62 -17.28
N PHE A 100 4.69 9.46 -16.39
CA PHE A 100 4.75 9.98 -15.02
C PHE A 100 5.93 9.40 -14.24
N TRP A 101 6.09 8.07 -14.24
CA TRP A 101 7.17 7.40 -13.53
C TRP A 101 8.55 7.80 -14.06
N THR A 102 8.69 7.86 -15.39
CA THR A 102 9.94 8.28 -16.05
C THR A 102 10.30 9.72 -15.67
N SER A 103 9.31 10.62 -15.71
CA SER A 103 9.49 12.03 -15.35
C SER A 103 9.82 12.20 -13.87
N LEU A 104 9.14 11.46 -12.99
CA LEU A 104 9.39 11.49 -11.55
C LEU A 104 10.81 10.99 -11.21
N LEU A 105 11.25 9.86 -11.79
CA LEU A 105 12.59 9.32 -11.55
C LEU A 105 13.68 10.31 -11.99
N ARG A 106 13.48 10.97 -13.14
CA ARG A 106 14.38 12.03 -13.61
C ARG A 106 14.44 13.21 -12.65
N GLU A 107 13.32 13.64 -12.11
CA GLU A 107 13.30 14.72 -11.10
C GLU A 107 13.99 14.29 -9.80
N ILE A 108 13.78 13.04 -9.36
CA ILE A 108 14.50 12.49 -8.20
C ILE A 108 16.01 12.45 -8.45
N ASP A 109 16.45 12.14 -9.68
CA ASP A 109 17.86 12.24 -10.09
C ASP A 109 18.37 13.68 -10.05
N ARG A 110 17.60 14.66 -10.57
CA ARG A 110 17.93 16.08 -10.49
C ARG A 110 18.03 16.58 -9.05
N TRP A 111 17.17 16.06 -8.16
CA TRP A 111 17.22 16.42 -6.75
C TRP A 111 18.46 15.88 -6.05
N ASN A 112 19.10 14.84 -6.61
CA ASN A 112 20.36 14.26 -6.15
C ASN A 112 21.57 15.09 -6.62
N SER A 113 21.65 16.36 -6.19
CA SER A 113 22.72 17.27 -6.60
C SER A 113 24.04 17.01 -5.86
N ILE A 114 25.15 17.46 -6.46
CA ILE A 114 26.52 17.26 -5.97
C ILE A 114 26.77 17.88 -4.57
N ASN A 115 25.97 18.88 -4.17
CA ASN A 115 26.15 19.64 -2.92
C ASN A 115 25.16 19.25 -1.80
N LEU A 116 24.52 18.09 -1.87
CA LEU A 116 23.64 17.62 -0.80
C LEU A 116 24.42 17.20 0.45
N LYS A 117 23.77 17.35 1.61
CA LYS A 117 24.28 16.73 2.84
C LYS A 117 24.22 15.22 2.72
N ASP A 118 25.19 14.53 3.32
CA ASP A 118 25.31 13.06 3.25
C ASP A 118 23.99 12.33 3.59
N ASN A 119 23.31 12.76 4.66
CA ASN A 119 22.02 12.19 5.05
C ASN A 119 20.91 12.39 4.01
N GLU A 120 20.91 13.51 3.28
CA GLU A 120 19.92 13.79 2.22
C GLU A 120 20.18 12.88 1.02
N LYS A 121 21.46 12.75 0.63
CA LYS A 121 21.90 11.86 -0.45
C LYS A 121 21.51 10.41 -0.17
N ARG A 122 21.83 9.89 1.02
CA ARG A 122 21.48 8.52 1.43
C ARG A 122 19.97 8.27 1.39
N VAL A 123 19.16 9.22 1.85
CA VAL A 123 17.68 9.08 1.81
C VAL A 123 17.16 9.10 0.38
N ILE A 124 17.70 9.94 -0.50
CA ILE A 124 17.30 9.98 -1.92
C ILE A 124 17.66 8.67 -2.61
N GLU A 125 18.86 8.16 -2.40
CA GLU A 125 19.30 6.86 -2.94
C GLU A 125 18.42 5.71 -2.46
N ALA A 126 18.08 5.67 -1.17
CA ALA A 126 17.17 4.66 -0.63
C ALA A 126 15.77 4.74 -1.23
N ILE A 127 15.27 5.94 -1.53
CA ILE A 127 13.98 6.12 -2.20
C ILE A 127 14.07 5.62 -3.65
N LYS A 128 15.16 5.89 -4.37
CA LYS A 128 15.34 5.35 -5.73
C LYS A 128 15.32 3.83 -5.74
N VAL A 129 16.03 3.20 -4.81
CA VAL A 129 16.02 1.73 -4.65
C VAL A 129 14.59 1.24 -4.42
N LEU A 130 13.86 1.84 -3.48
CA LEU A 130 12.48 1.43 -3.17
C LEU A 130 11.50 1.64 -4.32
N LEU A 131 11.67 2.69 -5.13
CA LEU A 131 10.80 2.94 -6.28
C LEU A 131 11.10 1.98 -7.43
N ASN A 132 12.38 1.62 -7.64
CA ASN A 132 12.77 0.66 -8.67
C ASN A 132 12.37 -0.77 -8.32
N SER A 133 12.33 -1.12 -7.03
CA SER A 133 11.87 -2.42 -6.55
C SER A 133 10.41 -2.36 -6.06
N ALA A 134 9.61 -1.37 -6.50
CA ALA A 134 8.26 -1.16 -5.97
C ALA A 134 7.34 -2.35 -6.24
N ASP A 135 7.53 -3.03 -7.36
CA ASP A 135 6.76 -4.22 -7.76
C ASP A 135 7.06 -5.44 -6.87
N ASP A 136 8.25 -5.50 -6.25
CA ASP A 136 8.65 -6.57 -5.33
C ASP A 136 8.11 -6.37 -3.90
N ILE A 137 7.49 -5.21 -3.61
CA ILE A 137 6.99 -4.90 -2.27
C ILE A 137 5.63 -5.59 -2.05
N GLU A 138 5.67 -6.77 -1.44
CA GLU A 138 4.45 -7.53 -1.12
C GLU A 138 3.52 -6.83 -0.13
N ILE A 139 4.06 -6.05 0.81
CA ILE A 139 3.29 -5.41 1.89
C ILE A 139 3.45 -3.89 1.84
N PHE A 140 2.48 -3.23 1.20
CA PHE A 140 2.39 -1.77 1.17
C PHE A 140 1.83 -1.20 2.50
N ASN A 141 2.63 -1.28 3.55
CA ASN A 141 2.34 -0.67 4.86
C ASN A 141 3.30 0.48 5.13
N LYS A 142 2.75 1.66 5.40
CA LYS A 142 3.53 2.87 5.76
C LYS A 142 4.64 2.59 6.78
N LYS A 143 4.37 1.83 7.85
CA LYS A 143 5.37 1.48 8.86
C LYS A 143 6.48 0.58 8.31
N ALA A 144 6.15 -0.38 7.45
CA ALA A 144 7.12 -1.28 6.83
C ALA A 144 8.04 -0.51 5.87
N ILE A 145 7.48 0.37 5.04
CA ILE A 145 8.26 1.23 4.12
C ILE A 145 9.23 2.13 4.91
N TYR A 146 8.80 2.68 6.05
CA TYR A 146 9.71 3.43 6.93
C TYR A 146 10.85 2.57 7.51
N LEU A 147 10.59 1.30 7.85
CA LEU A 147 11.62 0.38 8.33
C LEU A 147 12.62 0.05 7.22
N TYR A 148 12.15 -0.24 6.01
CA TYR A 148 13.03 -0.46 4.85
C TYR A 148 13.91 0.75 4.56
N LEU A 149 13.33 1.97 4.53
CA LEU A 149 14.12 3.19 4.39
C LEU A 149 15.20 3.32 5.46
N ARG A 150 14.87 2.96 6.70
CA ARG A 150 15.80 3.02 7.82
C ARG A 150 16.94 2.02 7.69
N GLU A 151 16.64 0.81 7.23
CA GLU A 151 17.62 -0.26 7.01
C GLU A 151 18.58 0.10 5.87
N ILE A 152 18.06 0.58 4.73
CA ILE A 152 18.89 0.99 3.59
C ILE A 152 19.76 2.20 3.95
N THR A 153 19.20 3.19 4.66
CA THR A 153 19.92 4.43 4.98
C THR A 153 20.80 4.35 6.23
N GLY A 154 20.57 3.41 7.15
CA GLY A 154 21.24 3.37 8.45
C GLY A 154 20.97 4.59 9.36
N LEU A 155 20.01 5.45 9.00
CA LEU A 155 19.70 6.68 9.74
C LEU A 155 18.66 6.44 10.83
N ASN A 156 18.59 7.32 11.82
CA ASN A 156 17.50 7.24 12.81
C ASN A 156 16.19 7.80 12.25
N THR A 157 15.08 7.51 12.94
CA THR A 157 13.73 7.91 12.51
C THR A 157 13.60 9.41 12.28
N LYS A 158 14.19 10.25 13.14
CA LYS A 158 14.11 11.70 13.03
C LYS A 158 14.81 12.21 11.77
N GLN A 159 16.00 11.68 11.49
CA GLN A 159 16.79 12.02 10.30
C GLN A 159 16.06 11.64 9.02
N VAL A 160 15.52 10.41 8.95
CA VAL A 160 14.74 9.94 7.79
C VAL A 160 13.49 10.81 7.58
N VAL A 161 12.71 11.06 8.64
CA VAL A 161 11.49 11.89 8.55
C VAL A 161 11.80 13.32 8.13
N ASN A 162 12.86 13.93 8.66
CA ASN A 162 13.25 15.29 8.28
C ASN A 162 13.59 15.39 6.79
N ASN A 163 14.38 14.46 6.25
CA ASN A 163 14.73 14.44 4.83
C ASN A 163 13.54 14.10 3.93
N LEU A 164 12.67 13.18 4.36
CA LEU A 164 11.42 12.88 3.66
C LEU A 164 10.49 14.09 3.58
N ASN A 165 10.40 14.90 4.63
CA ASN A 165 9.59 16.13 4.61
C ASN A 165 10.10 17.13 3.55
N LYS A 166 11.42 17.26 3.40
CA LYS A 166 12.01 18.10 2.33
C LYS A 166 11.70 17.54 0.94
N LEU A 167 11.83 16.23 0.76
CA LEU A 167 11.48 15.58 -0.50
C LEU A 167 9.99 15.67 -0.82
N ARG A 168 9.13 15.59 0.19
CA ARG A 168 7.68 15.78 0.04
C ARG A 168 7.34 17.15 -0.54
N GLN A 169 8.03 18.22 -0.12
CA GLN A 169 7.83 19.55 -0.70
C GLN A 169 8.21 19.57 -2.18
N LYS A 170 9.38 18.99 -2.55
CA LYS A 170 9.81 18.87 -3.94
C LYS A 170 8.83 18.05 -4.80
N TYR A 171 8.35 16.93 -4.28
CA TYR A 171 7.33 16.11 -4.93
C TYR A 171 6.01 16.86 -5.11
N SER A 172 5.58 17.64 -4.11
CA SER A 172 4.36 18.44 -4.20
C SER A 172 4.46 19.46 -5.35
N LEU A 173 5.62 20.12 -5.50
CA LEU A 173 5.86 21.05 -6.60
C LEU A 173 5.88 20.33 -7.95
N PHE A 174 6.56 19.19 -8.04
CA PHE A 174 6.55 18.35 -9.24
C PHE A 174 5.12 17.94 -9.62
N LYS A 175 4.31 17.48 -8.67
CA LYS A 175 2.95 17.00 -8.95
C LYS A 175 2.03 18.13 -9.42
N VAL A 176 2.18 19.33 -8.87
CA VAL A 176 1.45 20.52 -9.34
C VAL A 176 1.84 20.85 -10.79
N LYS A 177 3.14 20.83 -11.13
CA LYS A 177 3.60 21.03 -12.51
C LYS A 177 3.09 19.95 -13.47
N TRP A 178 3.16 18.68 -13.05
CA TRP A 178 2.64 17.55 -13.82
C TRP A 178 1.16 17.73 -14.16
N ASN A 179 0.33 18.03 -13.16
CA ASN A 179 -1.11 18.19 -13.34
C ASN A 179 -1.47 19.41 -14.21
N ARG A 180 -0.58 20.41 -14.32
CA ARG A 180 -0.75 21.57 -15.20
C ARG A 180 -0.31 21.31 -16.64
N GLY A 181 0.42 20.23 -16.89
CA GLY A 181 1.07 19.99 -18.19
C GLY A 181 2.44 20.65 -18.35
N ASP A 182 2.96 21.31 -17.31
CA ASP A 182 4.24 22.02 -17.28
C ASP A 182 5.41 21.06 -16.97
N TYR A 183 5.44 19.92 -17.65
CA TYR A 183 6.53 18.95 -17.56
C TYR A 183 7.28 18.91 -18.89
N ASP A 184 8.61 18.71 -18.83
CA ASP A 184 9.45 18.55 -20.03
C ASP A 184 8.90 17.36 -20.84
N ARG A 185 8.06 17.61 -21.86
CA ARG A 185 7.63 16.60 -22.82
C ARG A 185 8.88 16.18 -23.61
N MET A 186 9.11 14.87 -23.68
CA MET A 186 10.05 14.30 -24.65
C MET A 186 9.57 14.56 -26.08
#